data_AF-F9Q0V5-F1
#
_entry.id   AF-F9Q0V5-F1
#
_cell.length_a   1.000
_cell.length_b   1.000
_cell.length_c   1.000
_cell.angle_alpha   90.00
_cell.angle_beta   90.00
_cell.angle_gamma   90.00
#
_symmetry.space_group_name_H-M   'P 1'
#
loop_
_entity.id
_entity.type
_entity.pdbx_description
1 polymer ?
#
loop_
_entity_poly.entity_id
_entity_poly.type
_entity_poly.pdbx_seq_one_letter_code
_entity_poly.pdbx_strand_id
1 'polypeptide(L)'
;MHTPNMFLHRYAWIFSTLLIYTAAEVLNRLKELKLWNLFVSLFLVLTGFLATVYFKSHYSFLTDLNILLTLEFLLVYALLLLAVIRKFISVNLFAILLSLFITAEISLNASSQMEGIAKEWAFASRSAYNRDITAMESILNQIDNSFTRTEKLQIQTGNDSMKFNYNGISQFSSVRNRSASTSLDKLGFKSSGTNLNLRYANNSLLADSLFGIQYNISETSLDKYGFQEIYQKDHLTLYKNQLSLPIAFATQSIYTDVNFNNHTLDNQALFINQLANLNLDYFSQIASDKTDTSDGLTSITGSANEDAKIDYQIEVPQNSQVYLSFSNLHFTNDKQKKVDILVNGEKRLLQLTMHLISLIWVILKNKKLSISVLVSLEILRCPLNLQPSIV
;
A
#
# COMPACT_ATOMS: atom_id res chain seq x y z
N MET A 1 -12.19 5.86 6.24
CA MET A 1 -12.37 6.73 7.42
C MET A 1 -11.07 7.48 7.64
N HIS A 2 -11.09 8.80 7.52
CA HIS A 2 -9.97 9.63 7.96
C HIS A 2 -10.09 9.77 9.48
N THR A 3 -9.38 8.92 10.19
CA THR A 3 -9.29 8.88 11.64
C THR A 3 -8.45 10.05 12.17
N PRO A 4 -8.53 10.39 13.47
CA PRO A 4 -8.38 11.77 13.97
C PRO A 4 -6.98 12.41 13.78
N ASN A 5 -5.99 11.64 13.32
CA ASN A 5 -4.62 12.10 13.07
C ASN A 5 -4.34 12.45 11.60
N MET A 6 -5.37 12.55 10.75
CA MET A 6 -5.23 12.83 9.32
C MET A 6 -5.51 14.30 8.96
N PHE A 7 -5.35 14.62 7.67
CA PHE A 7 -5.46 15.96 7.07
C PHE A 7 -6.58 16.87 7.59
N LEU A 8 -7.71 16.32 8.03
CA LEU A 8 -8.85 17.08 8.56
C LEU A 8 -8.52 17.85 9.84
N HIS A 9 -7.56 17.36 10.64
CA HIS A 9 -7.21 17.92 11.95
C HIS A 9 -5.83 18.60 11.98
N ARG A 10 -5.24 18.91 10.82
CA ARG A 10 -3.90 19.54 10.71
C ARG A 10 -3.76 20.90 11.41
N TYR A 11 -4.88 21.54 11.78
CA TYR A 11 -4.90 22.82 12.50
C TYR A 11 -5.26 22.65 13.98
N ALA A 12 -5.42 21.42 14.49
CA ALA A 12 -5.76 21.17 15.89
C ALA A 12 -4.71 21.74 16.87
N TRP A 13 -3.46 21.89 16.42
CA TRP A 13 -2.38 22.49 17.21
C TRP A 13 -2.70 23.93 17.67
N ILE A 14 -3.53 24.68 16.93
CA ILE A 14 -3.89 26.07 17.29
C ILE A 14 -4.59 26.10 18.65
N PHE A 15 -5.51 25.17 18.88
CA PHE A 15 -6.24 25.08 20.14
C PHE A 15 -5.31 24.72 21.30
N SER A 16 -4.41 23.74 21.10
CA SER A 16 -3.40 23.38 22.10
C SER A 16 -2.47 24.55 22.43
N THR A 17 -2.01 25.31 21.43
CA THR A 17 -1.18 26.51 21.63
C THR A 17 -1.91 27.58 22.44
N LEU A 18 -3.18 27.83 22.15
CA LEU A 18 -4.00 28.78 22.91
C LEU A 18 -4.11 28.39 24.39
N LEU A 19 -4.34 27.10 24.68
CA LEU A 19 -4.43 26.60 26.06
C LEU A 19 -3.10 26.74 26.80
N ILE A 20 -1.99 26.39 26.17
CA ILE A 20 -0.65 26.52 26.76
C ILE A 20 -0.33 27.98 27.06
N TYR A 21 -0.61 28.89 26.13
CA TYR A 21 -0.38 30.32 26.33
C TYR A 21 -1.23 30.89 27.48
N THR A 22 -2.50 30.49 27.54
CA THR A 22 -3.41 30.90 28.62
C THR A 22 -2.94 30.35 29.97
N ALA A 23 -2.48 29.10 30.02
CA ALA A 23 -1.92 28.51 31.23
C ALA A 23 -0.66 29.24 31.70
N ALA A 24 0.24 29.60 30.79
CA ALA A 24 1.44 30.37 31.10
C ALA A 24 1.10 31.75 31.70
N GLU A 25 0.13 32.46 31.12
CA GLU A 25 -0.33 33.75 31.64
C GLU A 25 -0.95 33.62 33.04
N VAL A 26 -1.73 32.56 33.28
CA VAL A 26 -2.31 32.27 34.60
C VAL A 26 -1.23 31.95 35.63
N LEU A 27 -0.19 31.19 35.27
CA LEU A 27 0.92 30.87 36.17
C LEU A 27 1.72 32.12 36.56
N ASN A 28 1.88 33.10 35.66
CA ASN A 28 2.50 34.39 35.97
C ASN A 28 1.67 35.20 37.00
N ARG A 29 0.35 35.02 36.98
CA ARG A 29 -0.61 35.70 37.88
C ARG A 29 -1.12 34.80 38.99
N LEU A 30 -0.39 33.74 39.35
CA LEU A 30 -0.86 32.72 40.30
C LEU A 30 -1.33 33.31 41.64
N LYS A 31 -0.69 34.39 42.10
CA LYS A 31 -1.04 35.10 43.35
C LYS A 31 -2.40 35.83 43.29
N GLU A 32 -2.91 36.12 42.11
CA GLU A 32 -4.19 36.79 41.87
C GLU A 32 -5.37 35.80 41.87
N LEU A 33 -5.11 34.49 41.84
CA LEU A 33 -6.15 33.47 41.79
C LEU A 33 -6.98 33.42 43.07
N LYS A 34 -8.30 33.46 42.90
CA LYS A 34 -9.29 33.27 43.96
C LYS A 34 -9.94 31.89 43.83
N LEU A 35 -10.56 31.42 44.92
CA LEU A 35 -11.30 30.15 44.92
C LEU A 35 -12.39 30.10 43.85
N TRP A 36 -13.05 31.22 43.58
CA TRP A 36 -14.08 31.29 42.54
C TRP A 36 -13.52 30.98 41.13
N ASN A 37 -12.28 31.39 40.83
CA ASN A 37 -11.63 31.07 39.55
C ASN A 37 -11.46 29.56 39.40
N LEU A 38 -11.08 28.84 40.47
CA LEU A 38 -10.97 27.39 40.46
C LEU A 38 -12.32 26.72 40.20
N PHE A 39 -13.39 27.13 40.91
CA PHE A 39 -14.71 26.53 40.74
C PHE A 39 -15.29 26.74 39.35
N VAL A 40 -15.14 27.95 38.77
CA VAL A 40 -15.61 28.24 37.41
C VAL A 40 -14.84 27.40 36.38
N SER A 41 -13.51 27.31 36.50
CA SER A 41 -12.70 26.49 35.60
C SER A 41 -13.04 25.00 35.71
N LEU A 42 -13.22 24.48 36.92
CA LEU A 42 -13.64 23.09 37.14
C LEU A 42 -15.03 22.82 36.57
N PHE A 43 -15.98 23.75 36.73
CA PHE A 43 -17.30 23.61 36.14
C PHE A 43 -17.23 23.50 34.61
N LEU A 44 -16.45 24.34 33.94
CA LEU A 44 -16.26 24.29 32.48
C LEU A 44 -15.63 22.97 32.04
N VAL A 45 -14.54 22.54 32.69
CA VAL A 45 -13.84 21.30 32.35
C VAL A 45 -14.70 20.07 32.63
N LEU A 46 -15.39 20.02 33.78
CA LEU A 46 -16.30 18.92 34.13
C LEU A 46 -17.48 18.85 33.16
N THR A 47 -18.02 19.99 32.72
CA THR A 47 -19.10 20.00 31.71
C THR A 47 -18.64 19.34 30.41
N GLY A 48 -17.45 19.71 29.91
CA GLY A 48 -16.87 19.08 28.72
C GLY A 48 -16.56 17.59 28.91
N PHE A 49 -16.04 17.22 30.08
CA PHE A 49 -15.78 15.83 30.44
C PHE A 49 -17.06 14.99 30.49
N LEU A 50 -18.10 15.47 31.18
CA LEU A 50 -19.40 14.80 31.27
C LEU A 50 -20.08 14.70 29.91
N ALA A 51 -19.98 15.73 29.06
CA ALA A 51 -20.46 15.64 27.68
C ALA A 51 -19.73 14.54 26.91
N THR A 52 -18.41 14.42 27.06
CA THR A 52 -17.62 13.36 26.43
C THR A 52 -18.06 11.96 26.90
N VAL A 53 -18.33 11.80 28.20
CA VAL A 53 -18.85 10.54 28.76
C VAL A 53 -20.26 10.25 28.24
N TYR A 54 -21.14 11.25 28.17
CA TYR A 54 -22.49 11.10 27.63
C TYR A 54 -22.48 10.64 26.16
N PHE A 55 -21.58 11.19 25.35
CA PHE A 55 -21.40 10.81 23.95
C PHE A 55 -20.44 9.64 23.73
N LYS A 56 -20.05 8.89 24.77
CA LYS A 56 -19.10 7.77 24.70
C LYS A 56 -19.44 6.75 23.60
N SER A 57 -20.72 6.50 23.32
CA SER A 57 -21.17 5.57 22.28
C SER A 57 -20.65 5.91 20.87
N HIS A 58 -20.30 7.17 20.61
CA HIS A 58 -19.73 7.61 19.33
C HIS A 58 -18.21 7.45 19.25
N TYR A 59 -17.54 7.15 20.36
CA TYR A 59 -16.08 7.09 20.48
C TYR A 59 -15.63 5.67 20.86
N SER A 60 -15.54 4.79 19.86
CA SER A 60 -15.14 3.38 20.06
C SER A 60 -13.74 3.20 20.66
N PHE A 61 -12.89 4.22 20.60
CA PHE A 61 -11.55 4.22 21.18
C PHE A 61 -11.52 4.63 22.67
N LEU A 62 -12.62 5.17 23.22
CA LEU A 62 -12.68 5.65 24.60
C LEU A 62 -13.07 4.52 25.56
N THR A 63 -12.13 4.09 26.39
CA THR A 63 -12.36 3.02 27.39
C THR A 63 -12.72 3.58 28.77
N ASP A 64 -13.28 2.74 29.65
CA ASP A 64 -13.56 3.12 31.04
C ASP A 64 -12.29 3.50 31.81
N LEU A 65 -11.17 2.85 31.49
CA LEU A 65 -9.87 3.20 32.06
C LEU A 65 -9.46 4.63 31.68
N ASN A 66 -9.69 5.06 30.44
CA ASN A 66 -9.38 6.43 30.03
C ASN A 66 -10.22 7.44 30.81
N ILE A 67 -11.49 7.15 31.04
CA ILE A 67 -12.41 8.02 31.78
C ILE A 67 -11.97 8.14 33.25
N LEU A 68 -11.63 7.01 33.88
CA LEU A 68 -11.19 6.97 35.27
C LEU A 68 -9.87 7.73 35.46
N LEU A 69 -8.86 7.48 34.62
CA LEU A 69 -7.58 8.17 34.68
C LEU A 69 -7.72 9.68 34.46
N THR A 70 -8.55 10.10 33.51
CA THR A 70 -8.82 11.54 33.27
C THR A 70 -9.44 12.22 34.49
N LEU A 71 -10.38 11.55 35.15
CA LEU A 71 -11.01 12.05 36.38
C LEU A 71 -10.00 12.15 37.53
N GLU A 72 -9.15 11.14 37.69
CA GLU A 72 -8.09 11.12 38.70
C GLU A 72 -7.10 12.28 38.47
N PHE A 73 -6.65 12.49 37.24
CA PHE A 73 -5.74 13.59 36.90
C PHE A 73 -6.39 14.95 37.17
N LEU A 74 -7.65 15.13 36.77
CA LEU A 74 -8.41 16.36 37.05
C LEU A 74 -8.51 16.64 38.56
N LEU A 75 -8.72 15.60 39.37
CA LEU A 75 -8.79 15.71 40.82
C LEU A 75 -7.44 16.14 41.42
N VAL A 76 -6.32 15.56 40.96
CA VAL A 76 -4.98 15.96 41.40
C VAL A 76 -4.71 17.43 41.04
N TYR A 77 -5.04 17.87 39.82
CA TYR A 77 -4.92 19.28 39.43
C TYR A 77 -5.75 20.21 40.30
N ALA A 78 -7.00 19.83 40.58
CA ALA A 78 -7.88 20.60 41.45
C ALA A 78 -7.31 20.73 42.87
N LEU A 79 -6.77 19.64 43.44
CA LEU A 79 -6.17 19.63 44.77
C LEU A 79 -4.89 20.45 44.85
N LEU A 80 -4.00 20.35 43.86
CA LEU A 80 -2.77 21.16 43.80
C LEU A 80 -3.10 22.66 43.70
N LEU A 81 -4.05 23.03 42.82
CA LEU A 81 -4.51 24.41 42.69
C LEU A 81 -5.19 24.91 43.97
N LEU A 82 -6.03 24.10 44.60
CA LEU A 82 -6.67 24.44 45.87
C LEU A 82 -5.64 24.67 46.97
N ALA A 83 -4.64 23.80 47.07
CA ALA A 83 -3.58 23.87 48.07
C ALA A 83 -2.75 25.15 47.94
N VAL A 84 -2.39 25.57 46.72
CA VAL A 84 -1.65 26.82 46.50
C VAL A 84 -2.52 28.06 46.71
N ILE A 85 -3.80 28.05 46.29
CA ILE A 85 -4.75 29.16 46.52
C ILE A 85 -5.02 29.36 48.01
N ARG A 86 -5.18 28.26 48.78
CA ARG A 86 -5.37 28.29 50.24
C ARG A 86 -4.06 28.51 51.01
N LYS A 87 -2.92 28.60 50.31
CA LYS A 87 -1.58 28.78 50.88
C LYS A 87 -1.13 27.64 51.81
N PHE A 88 -1.65 26.42 51.61
CA PHE A 88 -1.17 25.23 52.30
C PHE A 88 0.22 24.78 51.82
N ILE A 89 0.59 25.13 50.58
CA ILE A 89 1.92 24.89 50.00
C ILE A 89 2.49 26.18 49.43
N SER A 90 3.83 26.27 49.35
CA SER A 90 4.50 27.40 48.70
C SER A 90 4.39 27.31 47.18
N VAL A 91 4.53 28.44 46.49
CA VAL A 91 4.52 28.50 45.02
C VAL A 91 5.63 27.64 44.42
N ASN A 92 6.82 27.62 45.04
CA ASN A 92 7.95 26.81 44.57
C ASN A 92 7.64 25.32 44.67
N LEU A 93 7.05 24.88 45.79
CA LEU A 93 6.66 23.47 45.96
C LEU A 93 5.52 23.10 45.00
N PHE A 94 4.53 23.97 44.83
CA PHE A 94 3.48 23.80 43.82
C PHE A 94 4.06 23.63 42.42
N ALA A 95 5.00 24.47 42.01
CA ALA A 95 5.63 24.40 40.69
C ALA A 95 6.39 23.07 40.48
N ILE A 96 7.12 22.60 41.51
CA ILE A 96 7.82 21.31 41.45
C ILE A 96 6.82 20.16 41.32
N LEU A 97 5.81 20.11 42.18
CA LEU A 97 4.80 19.03 42.18
C LEU A 97 4.00 19.02 40.88
N LEU A 98 3.57 20.21 40.40
CA LEU A 98 2.86 20.35 39.15
C LEU A 98 3.72 19.89 37.97
N SER A 99 4.99 20.28 37.92
CA SER A 99 5.91 19.87 36.85
C SER A 99 6.13 18.36 36.80
N LEU A 100 6.34 17.73 37.97
CA LEU A 100 6.47 16.27 38.08
C LEU A 100 5.19 15.57 37.62
N PHE A 101 4.04 16.06 38.05
CA PHE A 101 2.74 15.45 37.71
C PHE A 101 2.41 15.60 36.22
N ILE A 102 2.58 16.79 35.65
CA ILE A 102 2.39 17.04 34.22
C ILE A 102 3.33 16.15 33.39
N THR A 103 4.60 16.01 33.80
CA THR A 103 5.56 15.14 33.10
C THR A 103 5.09 13.69 33.10
N ALA A 104 4.61 13.19 34.23
CA ALA A 104 4.08 11.83 34.35
C ALA A 104 2.82 11.64 33.48
N GLU A 105 1.84 12.55 33.57
CA GLU A 105 0.61 12.48 32.77
C GLU A 105 0.91 12.54 31.27
N ILE A 106 1.70 13.52 30.81
CA ILE A 106 2.04 13.67 29.39
C ILE A 106 2.79 12.43 28.90
N SER A 107 3.65 11.83 29.72
CA SER A 107 4.34 10.58 29.36
C SER A 107 3.37 9.41 29.18
N LEU A 108 2.41 9.24 30.10
CA LEU A 108 1.37 8.21 30.00
C LEU A 108 0.46 8.43 28.79
N ASN A 109 0.06 9.68 28.55
CA ASN A 109 -0.75 10.07 27.42
C ASN A 109 -0.01 9.84 26.09
N ALA A 110 1.26 10.23 26.00
CA ALA A 110 2.10 10.02 24.82
C ALA A 110 2.31 8.52 24.53
N SER A 111 2.58 7.70 25.56
CA SER A 111 2.70 6.24 25.40
C SER A 111 1.41 5.63 24.85
N SER A 112 0.27 5.98 25.44
CA SER A 112 -1.05 5.50 25.01
C SER A 112 -1.39 5.93 23.58
N GLN A 113 -1.05 7.17 23.21
CA GLN A 113 -1.22 7.65 21.83
C GLN A 113 -0.31 6.91 20.85
N MET A 114 0.97 6.70 21.20
CA MET A 114 1.90 5.96 20.35
C MET A 114 1.44 4.52 20.13
N GLU A 115 0.97 3.83 21.17
CA GLU A 115 0.39 2.49 21.06
C GLU A 115 -0.89 2.48 20.21
N GLY A 116 -1.77 3.46 20.41
CA GLY A 116 -2.98 3.62 19.61
C GLY A 116 -2.68 3.78 18.12
N ILE A 117 -1.76 4.69 17.78
CA ILE A 117 -1.31 4.92 16.40
C ILE A 117 -0.63 3.66 15.85
N ALA A 118 0.23 2.99 16.62
CA ALA A 118 0.90 1.78 16.19
C ALA A 118 -0.09 0.64 15.88
N LYS A 119 -1.12 0.47 16.70
CA LYS A 119 -2.20 -0.51 16.49
C LYS A 119 -3.05 -0.16 15.28
N GLU A 120 -3.38 1.12 15.10
CA GLU A 120 -4.23 1.59 14.02
C GLU A 120 -3.55 1.50 12.65
N TRP A 121 -2.29 1.95 12.57
CA TRP A 121 -1.52 1.99 11.33
C TRP A 121 -0.76 0.69 11.05
N ALA A 122 -0.66 -0.20 12.04
CA ALA A 122 0.04 -1.48 11.94
C ALA A 122 1.46 -1.30 11.36
N PHE A 123 2.25 -0.39 11.93
CA PHE A 123 3.60 -0.12 11.45
C PHE A 123 4.46 -1.39 11.45
N ALA A 124 5.23 -1.59 10.40
CA ALA A 124 6.21 -2.67 10.34
C ALA A 124 7.24 -2.50 11.46
N SER A 125 7.65 -3.61 12.07
CA SER A 125 8.73 -3.59 13.06
C SER A 125 10.03 -3.16 12.41
N ARG A 126 10.96 -2.62 13.21
CA ARG A 126 12.31 -2.28 12.74
C ARG A 126 13.04 -3.51 12.17
N SER A 127 12.84 -4.68 12.75
CA SER A 127 13.41 -5.93 12.23
C SER A 127 12.83 -6.31 10.87
N ALA A 128 11.51 -6.17 10.67
CA ALA A 128 10.89 -6.39 9.37
C ALA A 128 11.39 -5.38 8.33
N TYR A 129 11.52 -4.10 8.71
CA TYR A 129 12.08 -3.08 7.84
C TYR A 129 13.55 -3.36 7.47
N ASN A 130 14.36 -3.87 8.40
CA ASN A 130 15.78 -4.12 8.14
C ASN A 130 16.10 -5.49 7.52
N ARG A 131 15.10 -6.39 7.42
CA ARG A 131 15.27 -7.82 7.07
C ARG A 131 16.16 -8.05 5.85
N ASP A 132 16.03 -7.24 4.81
CA ASP A 132 16.66 -7.48 3.50
C ASP A 132 17.89 -6.60 3.25
N ILE A 133 18.26 -5.70 4.18
CA ILE A 133 19.30 -4.67 3.92
C ILE A 133 20.64 -5.32 3.51
N THR A 134 21.18 -6.23 4.32
CA THR A 134 22.48 -6.88 4.04
C THR A 134 22.45 -7.71 2.75
N ALA A 135 21.33 -8.40 2.48
CA ALA A 135 21.18 -9.20 1.27
C ALA A 135 21.11 -8.33 0.02
N MET A 136 20.34 -7.23 0.07
CA MET A 136 20.22 -6.25 -1.00
C MET A 136 21.56 -5.55 -1.27
N GLU A 137 22.30 -5.13 -0.25
CA GLU A 137 23.65 -4.55 -0.43
C GLU A 137 24.57 -5.52 -1.19
N SER A 138 24.57 -6.80 -0.82
CA SER A 138 25.39 -7.83 -1.49
C SER A 138 24.96 -8.06 -2.94
N ILE A 139 23.65 -8.06 -3.20
CA ILE A 139 23.07 -8.21 -4.54
C ILE A 139 23.40 -7.02 -5.44
N LEU A 140 23.24 -5.79 -4.93
CA LEU A 140 23.46 -4.58 -5.71
C LEU A 140 24.94 -4.36 -6.04
N ASN A 141 25.86 -4.89 -5.23
CA ASN A 141 27.28 -4.92 -5.55
C ASN A 141 27.62 -5.81 -6.78
N GLN A 142 26.69 -6.67 -7.23
CA GLN A 142 26.85 -7.46 -8.47
C GLN A 142 26.39 -6.70 -9.73
N ILE A 143 25.86 -5.49 -9.57
CA ILE A 143 25.36 -4.66 -10.66
C ILE A 143 26.38 -3.56 -10.93
N ASP A 144 27.24 -3.78 -11.93
CA ASP A 144 28.37 -2.89 -12.23
C ASP A 144 27.95 -1.48 -12.67
N ASN A 145 26.83 -1.37 -13.38
CA ASN A 145 26.36 -0.11 -13.94
C ASN A 145 25.20 0.43 -13.10
N SER A 146 25.44 1.54 -12.42
CA SER A 146 24.43 2.19 -11.57
C SER A 146 23.19 2.62 -12.34
N PHE A 147 23.27 2.88 -13.64
CA PHE A 147 22.15 3.37 -14.45
C PHE A 147 21.20 2.26 -14.94
N THR A 148 21.43 1.00 -14.58
CA THR A 148 20.57 -0.11 -15.02
C THR A 148 19.26 -0.13 -14.25
N ARG A 149 18.16 -0.48 -14.92
CA ARG A 149 16.87 -0.66 -14.23
C ARG A 149 16.78 -2.04 -13.60
N THR A 150 16.42 -2.04 -12.33
CA THR A 150 16.30 -3.22 -11.47
C THR A 150 14.97 -3.17 -10.75
N GLU A 151 14.32 -4.32 -10.57
CA GLU A 151 13.04 -4.41 -9.87
C GLU A 151 13.02 -5.57 -8.87
N LYS A 152 12.51 -5.31 -7.66
CA LYS A 152 12.23 -6.35 -6.67
C LYS A 152 10.79 -6.85 -6.86
N LEU A 153 10.61 -8.14 -7.06
CA LEU A 153 9.29 -8.74 -7.33
C LEU A 153 8.40 -8.76 -6.08
N GLN A 154 8.97 -9.17 -4.95
CA GLN A 154 8.30 -9.17 -3.66
C GLN A 154 8.70 -7.92 -2.88
N ILE A 155 7.95 -6.82 -3.05
CA ILE A 155 8.26 -5.52 -2.41
C ILE A 155 7.95 -5.52 -0.91
N GLN A 156 8.77 -4.83 -0.12
CA GLN A 156 8.52 -4.53 1.30
C GLN A 156 7.75 -3.21 1.46
N THR A 157 8.02 -2.24 0.59
CA THR A 157 7.39 -0.93 0.57
C THR A 157 7.05 -0.52 -0.87
N GLY A 158 6.20 0.50 -1.03
CA GLY A 158 5.94 1.08 -2.35
C GLY A 158 7.13 1.79 -3.01
N ASN A 159 8.27 1.93 -2.30
CA ASN A 159 9.44 2.71 -2.67
C ASN A 159 10.76 1.96 -2.37
N ASP A 160 10.78 0.64 -2.57
CA ASP A 160 11.96 -0.19 -2.30
C ASP A 160 13.21 0.25 -3.07
N SER A 161 13.03 0.79 -4.28
CA SER A 161 14.09 1.42 -5.08
C SER A 161 14.83 2.51 -4.32
N MET A 162 14.10 3.39 -3.62
CA MET A 162 14.68 4.44 -2.77
C MET A 162 15.34 3.87 -1.52
N LYS A 163 14.69 2.88 -0.89
CA LYS A 163 15.16 2.27 0.35
C LYS A 163 16.50 1.56 0.16
N PHE A 164 16.63 0.79 -0.92
CA PHE A 164 17.80 -0.02 -1.21
C PHE A 164 18.76 0.65 -2.21
N ASN A 165 18.42 1.84 -2.70
CA ASN A 165 19.24 2.63 -3.63
C ASN A 165 19.52 1.91 -4.97
N TYR A 166 18.47 1.44 -5.63
CA TYR A 166 18.54 0.95 -7.02
C TYR A 166 17.57 1.72 -7.91
N ASN A 167 17.84 1.75 -9.22
CA ASN A 167 16.99 2.42 -10.18
C ASN A 167 15.80 1.54 -10.57
N GLY A 168 14.65 1.79 -9.94
CA GLY A 168 13.37 1.13 -10.25
C GLY A 168 12.36 2.07 -10.91
N ILE A 169 11.43 1.49 -11.66
CA ILE A 169 10.19 2.10 -12.14
C ILE A 169 9.16 2.16 -11.00
N SER A 170 9.08 1.11 -10.19
CA SER A 170 8.18 1.03 -9.04
C SER A 170 8.46 2.16 -8.04
N GLN A 171 7.48 3.07 -7.85
CA GLN A 171 7.53 4.09 -6.81
C GLN A 171 6.14 4.71 -6.57
N PHE A 172 5.92 5.18 -5.36
CA PHE A 172 4.89 6.15 -4.99
C PHE A 172 5.48 7.56 -4.86
N SER A 173 4.85 8.56 -5.49
CA SER A 173 5.20 9.96 -5.27
C SER A 173 4.01 10.88 -5.56
N SER A 174 3.76 11.82 -4.64
CA SER A 174 2.69 12.82 -4.76
C SER A 174 2.96 13.90 -5.81
N VAL A 175 4.21 14.04 -6.27
CA VAL A 175 4.65 15.08 -7.24
C VAL A 175 5.08 14.50 -8.58
N ARG A 176 4.78 13.22 -8.85
CA ARG A 176 5.14 12.55 -10.10
C ARG A 176 4.32 13.07 -11.29
N ASN A 177 4.93 13.04 -12.49
CA ASN A 177 4.22 13.29 -13.75
C ASN A 177 3.15 12.21 -13.98
N ARG A 178 1.89 12.58 -13.75
CA ARG A 178 0.74 11.68 -13.88
C ARG A 178 0.54 11.21 -15.32
N SER A 179 0.80 12.06 -16.32
CA SER A 179 0.68 11.69 -17.73
C SER A 179 1.62 10.55 -18.09
N ALA A 180 2.88 10.60 -17.63
CA ALA A 180 3.84 9.52 -17.83
C ALA A 180 3.37 8.22 -17.16
N SER A 181 2.87 8.29 -15.92
CA SER A 181 2.33 7.12 -15.22
C SER A 181 1.07 6.55 -15.89
N THR A 182 0.20 7.40 -16.44
CA THR A 182 -0.96 6.97 -17.23
C THR A 182 -0.55 6.23 -18.50
N SER A 183 0.46 6.72 -19.23
CA SER A 183 0.96 6.01 -20.43
C SER A 183 1.61 4.67 -20.06
N LEU A 184 2.38 4.63 -18.97
CA LEU A 184 3.01 3.39 -18.48
C LEU A 184 1.97 2.37 -17.98
N ASP A 185 0.86 2.83 -17.39
CA ASP A 185 -0.27 1.97 -17.02
C ASP A 185 -0.87 1.27 -18.25
N LYS A 186 -1.04 1.99 -19.36
CA LYS A 186 -1.49 1.39 -20.63
C LYS A 186 -0.52 0.36 -21.20
N LEU A 187 0.75 0.45 -20.84
CA LEU A 187 1.82 -0.44 -21.29
C LEU A 187 2.16 -1.56 -20.27
N GLY A 188 1.39 -1.70 -19.19
CA GLY A 188 1.52 -2.83 -18.25
C GLY A 188 2.20 -2.51 -16.91
N PHE A 189 2.64 -1.26 -16.69
CA PHE A 189 3.11 -0.82 -15.37
C PHE A 189 1.95 -0.23 -14.59
N LYS A 190 1.30 -1.07 -13.78
CA LYS A 190 0.08 -0.71 -13.06
C LYS A 190 0.20 0.64 -12.33
N SER A 191 -0.72 1.55 -12.66
CA SER A 191 -0.92 2.83 -11.97
C SER A 191 -2.39 3.08 -11.68
N SER A 192 -2.79 2.89 -10.42
CA SER A 192 -4.20 2.98 -10.02
C SER A 192 -4.59 4.39 -9.54
N GLY A 193 -5.87 4.73 -9.73
CA GLY A 193 -6.49 5.93 -9.15
C GLY A 193 -5.91 7.23 -9.69
N THR A 194 -5.26 8.01 -8.82
CA THR A 194 -4.67 9.31 -9.17
C THR A 194 -3.32 9.21 -9.91
N ASN A 195 -2.90 7.99 -10.30
CA ASN A 195 -1.63 7.70 -10.97
C ASN A 195 -0.39 8.13 -10.17
N LEU A 196 -0.48 8.13 -8.83
CA LEU A 196 0.63 8.47 -7.93
C LEU A 196 1.47 7.24 -7.56
N ASN A 197 0.91 6.04 -7.72
CA ASN A 197 1.57 4.77 -7.49
C ASN A 197 1.83 4.13 -8.84
N LEU A 198 3.09 3.79 -9.14
CA LEU A 198 3.45 2.96 -10.29
C LEU A 198 4.09 1.68 -9.78
N ARG A 199 3.73 0.54 -10.35
CA ARG A 199 4.23 -0.78 -9.94
C ARG A 199 4.66 -1.57 -11.17
N TYR A 200 5.82 -2.23 -11.06
CA TYR A 200 6.37 -3.12 -12.08
C TYR A 200 5.78 -4.52 -12.06
N ALA A 201 5.41 -5.02 -10.87
CA ALA A 201 5.12 -6.44 -10.66
C ALA A 201 4.17 -7.02 -11.70
N ASN A 202 4.54 -8.19 -12.22
CA ASN A 202 3.88 -8.86 -13.33
C ASN A 202 3.81 -7.94 -14.56
N ASN A 203 4.95 -7.66 -15.17
CA ASN A 203 5.03 -7.07 -16.52
C ASN A 203 5.30 -8.15 -17.57
N SER A 204 5.22 -7.86 -18.87
CA SER A 204 5.49 -8.81 -19.99
C SER A 204 6.95 -8.80 -20.46
N LEU A 205 7.39 -9.84 -21.19
CA LEU A 205 8.75 -9.88 -21.77
C LEU A 205 9.02 -8.65 -22.64
N LEU A 206 8.06 -8.26 -23.47
CA LEU A 206 8.20 -7.10 -24.35
C LEU A 206 8.39 -5.82 -23.55
N ALA A 207 7.60 -5.61 -22.50
CA ALA A 207 7.73 -4.43 -21.66
C ALA A 207 9.02 -4.42 -20.85
N ASP A 208 9.48 -5.58 -20.34
CA ASP A 208 10.79 -5.66 -19.68
C ASP A 208 11.92 -5.27 -20.63
N SER A 209 11.88 -5.79 -21.85
CA SER A 209 12.85 -5.46 -22.89
C SER A 209 12.80 -3.99 -23.26
N LEU A 210 11.62 -3.48 -23.61
CA LEU A 210 11.40 -2.11 -24.09
C LEU A 210 11.79 -1.05 -23.07
N PHE A 211 11.47 -1.31 -21.80
CA PHE A 211 11.81 -0.42 -20.71
C PHE A 211 13.12 -0.80 -20.03
N GLY A 212 13.96 -1.60 -20.67
CA GLY A 212 15.34 -1.86 -20.24
C GLY A 212 15.45 -2.41 -18.82
N ILE A 213 14.49 -3.23 -18.38
CA ILE A 213 14.53 -3.94 -17.10
C ILE A 213 15.61 -5.02 -17.20
N GLN A 214 16.80 -4.72 -16.70
CA GLN A 214 17.95 -5.59 -16.84
C GLN A 214 18.05 -6.60 -15.70
N TYR A 215 17.54 -6.27 -14.51
CA TYR A 215 17.62 -7.15 -13.35
C TYR A 215 16.28 -7.31 -12.65
N ASN A 216 16.01 -8.53 -12.19
CA ASN A 216 14.92 -8.83 -11.26
C ASN A 216 15.49 -9.46 -10.00
N ILE A 217 15.00 -9.02 -8.84
CA ILE A 217 15.35 -9.59 -7.55
C ILE A 217 14.10 -10.30 -7.02
N SER A 218 14.23 -11.58 -6.70
CA SER A 218 13.10 -12.42 -6.30
C SER A 218 13.40 -13.21 -5.03
N GLU A 219 12.39 -13.38 -4.19
CA GLU A 219 12.39 -14.28 -3.03
C GLU A 219 12.07 -15.74 -3.44
N THR A 220 11.55 -15.95 -4.66
CA THR A 220 11.15 -17.25 -5.20
C THR A 220 11.80 -17.50 -6.55
N SER A 221 11.87 -18.78 -6.98
CA SER A 221 12.33 -19.11 -8.32
C SER A 221 11.53 -18.35 -9.39
N LEU A 222 12.24 -17.83 -10.39
CA LEU A 222 11.66 -17.02 -11.44
C LEU A 222 11.45 -17.83 -12.73
N ASP A 223 10.20 -18.13 -13.05
CA ASP A 223 9.82 -18.82 -14.29
C ASP A 223 9.55 -17.82 -15.44
N LYS A 224 10.59 -17.05 -15.81
CA LYS A 224 10.51 -15.93 -16.78
C LYS A 224 11.53 -16.09 -17.91
N TYR A 225 11.10 -16.17 -19.17
CA TYR A 225 12.02 -16.44 -20.29
C TYR A 225 13.03 -15.29 -20.43
N GLY A 226 14.28 -15.63 -20.79
CA GLY A 226 15.36 -14.66 -20.91
C GLY A 226 15.97 -14.19 -19.59
N PHE A 227 15.40 -14.55 -18.43
CA PHE A 227 16.00 -14.26 -17.12
C PHE A 227 16.87 -15.41 -16.66
N GLN A 228 18.15 -15.12 -16.39
CA GLN A 228 19.11 -16.09 -15.88
C GLN A 228 19.53 -15.71 -14.47
N GLU A 229 19.53 -16.69 -13.57
CA GLU A 229 20.10 -16.53 -12.25
C GLU A 229 21.61 -16.26 -12.36
N ILE A 230 22.09 -15.22 -11.67
CA ILE A 230 23.51 -14.86 -11.68
C ILE A 230 24.12 -14.77 -10.28
N TYR A 231 23.31 -14.56 -9.25
CA TYR A 231 23.77 -14.44 -7.87
C TYR A 231 22.63 -14.67 -6.89
N GLN A 232 22.93 -15.25 -5.73
CA GLN A 232 21.96 -15.42 -4.63
C GLN A 232 22.61 -15.03 -3.31
N LYS A 233 21.86 -14.30 -2.48
CA LYS A 233 22.21 -13.99 -1.11
C LYS A 233 21.00 -14.21 -0.20
N ASP A 234 21.18 -15.07 0.78
CA ASP A 234 20.13 -15.48 1.71
C ASP A 234 18.90 -15.99 0.93
N HIS A 235 17.73 -15.39 1.13
CA HIS A 235 16.49 -15.75 0.45
C HIS A 235 16.24 -14.93 -0.83
N LEU A 236 17.17 -14.05 -1.23
CA LEU A 236 17.03 -13.20 -2.41
C LEU A 236 17.94 -13.66 -3.54
N THR A 237 17.37 -13.81 -4.73
CA THR A 237 18.07 -14.22 -5.94
C THR A 237 18.02 -13.10 -6.98
N LEU A 238 19.17 -12.78 -7.57
CA LEU A 238 19.35 -11.84 -8.65
C LEU A 238 19.30 -12.56 -10.00
N TYR A 239 18.37 -12.13 -10.84
CA TYR A 239 18.19 -12.59 -12.20
C TYR A 239 18.56 -11.49 -13.18
N LYS A 240 19.33 -11.82 -14.22
CA LYS A 240 19.68 -10.93 -15.33
C LYS A 240 18.83 -11.24 -16.55
N ASN A 241 18.16 -10.22 -17.08
CA ASN A 241 17.44 -10.27 -18.34
C ASN A 241 18.43 -10.19 -19.51
N GLN A 242 18.50 -11.25 -20.31
CA GLN A 242 19.35 -11.32 -21.49
C GLN A 242 18.75 -10.57 -22.71
N LEU A 243 17.50 -10.12 -22.59
CA LEU A 243 16.74 -9.47 -23.66
C LEU A 243 16.45 -7.99 -23.38
N SER A 244 17.05 -7.39 -22.35
CA SER A 244 16.83 -5.99 -22.01
C SER A 244 17.41 -5.06 -23.07
N LEU A 245 16.63 -4.10 -23.60
CA LEU A 245 17.16 -3.04 -24.45
C LEU A 245 17.90 -1.99 -23.60
N PRO A 246 18.84 -1.23 -24.21
CA PRO A 246 19.39 -0.04 -23.58
C PRO A 246 18.28 0.97 -23.24
N ILE A 247 18.52 1.85 -22.26
CA ILE A 247 17.55 2.87 -21.83
C ILE A 247 17.17 3.84 -22.96
N ALA A 248 18.08 4.05 -23.90
CA ALA A 248 17.84 4.81 -25.11
C ALA A 248 18.30 4.00 -26.32
N PHE A 249 17.46 3.94 -27.33
CA PHE A 249 17.75 3.29 -28.60
C PHE A 249 17.11 4.11 -29.73
N ALA A 250 17.65 3.97 -30.94
CA ALA A 250 17.13 4.65 -32.12
C ALA A 250 15.94 3.88 -32.70
N THR A 251 14.97 4.62 -33.24
CA THR A 251 13.88 4.06 -34.04
C THR A 251 14.31 3.92 -35.49
N GLN A 252 13.68 2.98 -36.21
CA GLN A 252 14.02 2.76 -37.62
C GLN A 252 13.53 3.90 -38.54
N SER A 253 12.52 4.65 -38.11
CA SER A 253 11.94 5.79 -38.80
C SER A 253 11.60 6.92 -37.81
N ILE A 254 11.18 8.08 -38.31
CA ILE A 254 10.72 9.19 -37.46
C ILE A 254 9.57 8.69 -36.59
N TYR A 255 9.73 8.83 -35.27
CA TYR A 255 8.70 8.42 -34.32
C TYR A 255 7.40 9.22 -34.52
N THR A 256 6.28 8.52 -34.51
CA THR A 256 4.94 9.08 -34.48
C THR A 256 4.18 8.50 -33.29
N ASP A 257 3.37 9.34 -32.66
CA ASP A 257 2.63 8.94 -31.46
C ASP A 257 1.68 7.78 -31.72
N VAL A 258 1.68 6.82 -30.79
CA VAL A 258 0.76 5.68 -30.78
C VAL A 258 -0.38 5.98 -29.81
N ASN A 259 -1.62 5.85 -30.30
CA ASN A 259 -2.80 6.02 -29.48
C ASN A 259 -3.08 4.72 -28.70
N PHE A 260 -2.79 4.73 -27.40
CA PHE A 260 -3.05 3.58 -26.53
C PHE A 260 -4.53 3.46 -26.16
N ASN A 261 -5.02 2.22 -26.17
CA ASN A 261 -6.35 1.85 -25.69
C ASN A 261 -6.25 1.16 -24.31
N ASN A 262 -7.29 0.42 -23.88
CA ASN A 262 -7.30 -0.28 -22.59
C ASN A 262 -6.76 -1.72 -22.63
N HIS A 263 -6.26 -2.18 -23.78
CA HIS A 263 -5.70 -3.51 -24.00
C HIS A 263 -4.17 -3.43 -23.99
N THR A 264 -3.56 -3.80 -22.85
CA THR A 264 -2.11 -3.62 -22.65
C THR A 264 -1.24 -4.38 -23.64
N LEU A 265 -1.56 -5.64 -23.96
CA LEU A 265 -0.75 -6.44 -24.88
C LEU A 265 -0.83 -5.86 -26.31
N ASP A 266 -2.01 -5.43 -26.76
CA ASP A 266 -2.19 -4.74 -28.03
C ASP A 266 -1.39 -3.44 -28.08
N ASN A 267 -1.45 -2.64 -27.00
CA ASN A 267 -0.66 -1.40 -26.91
C ASN A 267 0.84 -1.67 -27.01
N GLN A 268 1.34 -2.72 -26.35
CA GLN A 268 2.76 -3.11 -26.43
C GLN A 268 3.14 -3.55 -27.84
N ALA A 269 2.33 -4.37 -28.50
CA ALA A 269 2.54 -4.84 -29.87
C ALA A 269 2.53 -3.69 -30.88
N LEU A 270 1.53 -2.80 -30.78
CA LEU A 270 1.44 -1.59 -31.62
C LEU A 270 2.64 -0.68 -31.42
N PHE A 271 3.05 -0.47 -30.16
CA PHE A 271 4.17 0.42 -29.86
C PHE A 271 5.49 -0.11 -30.42
N ILE A 272 5.79 -1.40 -30.25
CA ILE A 272 7.03 -1.97 -30.76
C ILE A 272 7.06 -2.05 -32.29
N ASN A 273 5.93 -2.39 -32.93
CA ASN A 273 5.80 -2.36 -34.39
C ASN A 273 6.06 -0.96 -34.94
N GLN A 274 5.52 0.08 -34.28
CA GLN A 274 5.77 1.46 -34.66
C GLN A 274 7.25 1.86 -34.52
N LEU A 275 7.89 1.52 -33.39
CA LEU A 275 9.30 1.85 -33.14
C LEU A 275 10.25 1.15 -34.12
N ALA A 276 9.95 -0.11 -34.46
CA ALA A 276 10.77 -0.94 -35.34
C ALA A 276 10.43 -0.77 -36.83
N ASN A 277 9.34 -0.08 -37.17
CA ASN A 277 8.76 -0.03 -38.52
C ASN A 277 8.47 -1.45 -39.08
N LEU A 278 7.82 -2.27 -38.26
CA LEU A 278 7.43 -3.65 -38.56
C LEU A 278 5.91 -3.82 -38.43
N ASN A 279 5.41 -4.97 -38.88
CA ASN A 279 4.02 -5.38 -38.69
C ASN A 279 3.99 -6.88 -38.33
N LEU A 280 4.38 -7.17 -37.10
CA LEU A 280 4.45 -8.54 -36.56
C LEU A 280 3.38 -8.77 -35.50
N ASP A 281 2.90 -10.01 -35.45
CA ASP A 281 2.04 -10.51 -34.37
C ASP A 281 2.91 -11.10 -33.25
N TYR A 282 2.89 -10.48 -32.08
CA TYR A 282 3.71 -10.89 -30.92
C TYR A 282 2.97 -11.80 -29.93
N PHE A 283 1.65 -11.85 -30.05
CA PHE A 283 0.73 -12.40 -29.06
C PHE A 283 -0.31 -13.24 -29.79
N SER A 284 -0.58 -14.45 -29.31
CA SER A 284 -1.52 -15.37 -29.93
C SER A 284 -2.47 -15.94 -28.89
N GLN A 285 -3.77 -15.80 -29.10
CA GLN A 285 -4.75 -16.32 -28.15
C GLN A 285 -4.66 -17.84 -28.02
N ILE A 286 -4.63 -18.34 -26.78
CA ILE A 286 -4.67 -19.76 -26.45
C ILE A 286 -6.14 -20.17 -26.26
N ALA A 287 -6.56 -21.22 -26.96
CA ALA A 287 -7.87 -21.82 -26.76
C ALA A 287 -7.97 -22.38 -25.33
N SER A 288 -9.09 -22.11 -24.66
CA SER A 288 -9.34 -22.60 -23.31
C SER A 288 -10.63 -23.39 -23.27
N ASP A 289 -10.57 -24.60 -22.71
CA ASP A 289 -11.76 -25.35 -22.36
C ASP A 289 -12.29 -24.76 -21.05
N LYS A 290 -13.25 -23.83 -21.18
CA LYS A 290 -13.97 -23.29 -20.04
C LYS A 290 -14.94 -24.38 -19.56
N THR A 291 -14.82 -24.80 -18.30
CA THR A 291 -15.68 -25.83 -17.72
C THR A 291 -17.07 -25.32 -17.32
N ASP A 292 -17.44 -24.08 -17.68
CA ASP A 292 -18.69 -23.43 -17.28
C ASP A 292 -19.47 -22.87 -18.48
N THR A 293 -20.78 -23.10 -18.50
CA THR A 293 -21.69 -23.05 -19.69
C THR A 293 -22.15 -21.65 -20.11
N SER A 294 -21.36 -20.60 -19.87
CA SER A 294 -21.74 -19.21 -20.21
C SER A 294 -20.87 -18.61 -21.32
N ASP A 295 -21.51 -18.22 -22.43
CA ASP A 295 -20.91 -17.48 -23.54
C ASP A 295 -20.54 -16.04 -23.11
N GLY A 296 -19.25 -15.72 -23.19
CA GLY A 296 -18.72 -14.35 -23.25
C GLY A 296 -18.82 -13.47 -22.01
N LEU A 297 -19.73 -13.73 -21.06
CA LEU A 297 -19.89 -13.00 -19.82
C LEU A 297 -20.16 -13.99 -18.69
N THR A 298 -19.12 -14.39 -17.98
CA THR A 298 -19.28 -15.21 -16.77
C THR A 298 -19.73 -14.28 -15.67
N SER A 299 -20.91 -14.47 -15.08
CA SER A 299 -21.35 -13.80 -13.85
C SER A 299 -21.35 -14.84 -12.74
N ILE A 300 -20.27 -14.95 -11.97
CA ILE A 300 -20.19 -15.94 -10.90
C ILE A 300 -20.65 -15.36 -9.59
N THR A 301 -21.52 -16.09 -8.89
CA THR A 301 -22.01 -15.72 -7.56
C THR A 301 -21.54 -16.78 -6.55
N GLY A 302 -20.69 -16.40 -5.59
CA GLY A 302 -20.31 -17.27 -4.46
C GLY A 302 -21.41 -17.34 -3.40
N SER A 303 -21.42 -18.42 -2.61
CA SER A 303 -22.27 -18.56 -1.43
C SER A 303 -21.60 -17.91 -0.21
N ALA A 304 -22.31 -17.75 0.92
CA ALA A 304 -21.77 -17.07 2.10
C ALA A 304 -20.49 -17.70 2.68
N ASN A 305 -20.19 -18.95 2.32
CA ASN A 305 -19.04 -19.73 2.80
C ASN A 305 -18.11 -20.23 1.67
N GLU A 306 -18.34 -19.83 0.41
CA GLU A 306 -17.55 -20.31 -0.73
C GLU A 306 -17.18 -19.16 -1.68
N ASP A 307 -15.88 -19.08 -1.99
CA ASP A 307 -15.32 -18.16 -2.96
C ASP A 307 -15.94 -18.41 -4.36
N ALA A 308 -16.20 -17.34 -5.10
CA ALA A 308 -16.56 -17.47 -6.51
C ALA A 308 -15.34 -17.95 -7.30
N LYS A 309 -15.48 -19.00 -8.12
CA LYS A 309 -14.36 -19.65 -8.80
C LYS A 309 -14.64 -19.83 -10.30
N ILE A 310 -13.72 -19.42 -11.16
CA ILE A 310 -13.70 -19.84 -12.57
C ILE A 310 -12.49 -20.74 -12.82
N ASP A 311 -12.72 -21.89 -13.44
CA ASP A 311 -11.68 -22.81 -13.87
C ASP A 311 -11.49 -22.77 -15.39
N TYR A 312 -10.23 -22.71 -15.81
CA TYR A 312 -9.78 -22.79 -17.19
C TYR A 312 -8.81 -23.96 -17.33
N GLN A 313 -9.02 -24.81 -18.33
CA GLN A 313 -8.00 -25.74 -18.77
C GLN A 313 -7.40 -25.23 -20.07
N ILE A 314 -6.07 -25.10 -20.09
CA ILE A 314 -5.33 -24.69 -21.28
C ILE A 314 -4.21 -25.65 -21.58
N GLU A 315 -3.96 -25.86 -22.88
CA GLU A 315 -2.79 -26.57 -23.36
C GLU A 315 -1.77 -25.55 -23.84
N VAL A 316 -0.62 -25.50 -23.15
CA VAL A 316 0.43 -24.51 -23.45
C VAL A 316 1.37 -25.07 -24.51
N PRO A 317 1.54 -24.37 -25.66
CA PRO A 317 2.50 -24.78 -26.66
C PRO A 317 3.94 -24.77 -26.11
N GLN A 318 4.79 -25.66 -26.64
CA GLN A 318 6.19 -25.71 -26.24
C GLN A 318 6.90 -24.36 -26.45
N ASN A 319 7.82 -24.01 -25.55
CA ASN A 319 8.63 -22.78 -25.60
C ASN A 319 7.81 -21.48 -25.59
N SER A 320 6.61 -21.49 -24.99
CA SER A 320 5.73 -20.32 -24.92
C SER A 320 5.69 -19.69 -23.53
N GLN A 321 5.34 -18.41 -23.53
CA GLN A 321 5.11 -17.61 -22.33
C GLN A 321 3.63 -17.25 -22.28
N VAL A 322 2.89 -17.78 -21.30
CA VAL A 322 1.46 -17.47 -21.17
C VAL A 322 1.28 -16.13 -20.45
N TYR A 323 0.27 -15.36 -20.86
CA TYR A 323 -0.19 -14.15 -20.21
C TYR A 323 -1.70 -14.22 -20.03
N LEU A 324 -2.16 -13.99 -18.80
CA LEU A 324 -3.59 -13.83 -18.53
C LEU A 324 -3.96 -12.35 -18.55
N SER A 325 -4.73 -11.93 -19.54
CA SER A 325 -5.26 -10.57 -19.57
C SER A 325 -6.73 -10.55 -19.14
N PHE A 326 -7.06 -9.75 -18.12
CA PHE A 326 -8.43 -9.49 -17.71
C PHE A 326 -8.76 -8.04 -17.99
N SER A 327 -9.75 -7.84 -18.87
CA SER A 327 -10.36 -6.54 -19.11
C SER A 327 -11.73 -6.47 -18.42
N ASN A 328 -12.16 -5.27 -18.03
CA ASN A 328 -13.52 -5.00 -17.53
C ASN A 328 -13.96 -5.79 -16.29
N LEU A 329 -13.06 -5.97 -15.32
CA LEU A 329 -13.40 -6.51 -14.00
C LEU A 329 -14.28 -5.54 -13.20
N HIS A 330 -15.54 -5.92 -13.01
CA HIS A 330 -16.50 -5.18 -12.19
C HIS A 330 -16.85 -5.94 -10.92
N PHE A 331 -16.56 -5.33 -9.77
CA PHE A 331 -17.02 -5.79 -8.46
C PHE A 331 -18.27 -5.01 -8.08
N THR A 332 -19.34 -5.70 -7.72
CA THR A 332 -20.57 -5.07 -7.21
C THR A 332 -20.42 -4.56 -5.77
N ASN A 333 -19.41 -5.05 -5.02
CA ASN A 333 -19.08 -4.61 -3.67
C ASN A 333 -17.78 -3.80 -3.64
N ASP A 334 -17.86 -2.54 -3.24
CA ASP A 334 -16.69 -1.66 -3.16
C ASP A 334 -15.73 -1.97 -2.01
N LYS A 335 -16.18 -2.73 -1.01
CA LYS A 335 -15.37 -3.07 0.18
C LYS A 335 -14.46 -4.29 -0.05
N GLN A 336 -14.70 -5.08 -1.10
CA GLN A 336 -14.01 -6.35 -1.34
C GLN A 336 -13.61 -6.48 -2.81
N LYS A 337 -12.30 -6.37 -3.06
CA LYS A 337 -11.71 -6.37 -4.41
C LYS A 337 -10.51 -7.32 -4.49
N LYS A 338 -10.60 -8.48 -3.83
CA LYS A 338 -9.53 -9.47 -3.83
C LYS A 338 -9.86 -10.60 -4.79
N VAL A 339 -8.93 -10.86 -5.70
CA VAL A 339 -8.97 -12.00 -6.60
C VAL A 339 -7.62 -12.69 -6.46
N ASP A 340 -7.66 -14.00 -6.24
CA ASP A 340 -6.50 -14.86 -6.14
C ASP A 340 -6.48 -15.73 -7.41
N ILE A 341 -5.30 -16.00 -7.96
CA ILE A 341 -5.18 -16.93 -9.09
C ILE A 341 -4.29 -18.10 -8.70
N LEU A 342 -4.80 -19.30 -8.97
CA LEU A 342 -4.12 -20.55 -8.77
C LEU A 342 -3.69 -21.11 -10.13
N VAL A 343 -2.47 -21.63 -10.18
CA VAL A 343 -1.96 -22.38 -11.33
C VAL A 343 -1.61 -23.76 -10.83
N ASN A 344 -2.25 -24.79 -11.38
CA ASN A 344 -2.13 -26.19 -10.93
C ASN A 344 -2.33 -26.36 -9.42
N GLY A 345 -3.22 -25.55 -8.82
CA GLY A 345 -3.49 -25.55 -7.37
C GLY A 345 -2.52 -24.74 -6.52
N GLU A 346 -1.41 -24.24 -7.08
CA GLU A 346 -0.51 -23.32 -6.36
C GLU A 346 -0.99 -21.88 -6.44
N LYS A 347 -1.09 -21.22 -5.29
CA LYS A 347 -1.41 -19.79 -5.22
C LYS A 347 -0.25 -18.96 -5.74
N ARG A 348 -0.47 -18.28 -6.87
CA ARG A 348 0.41 -17.22 -7.34
C ARG A 348 -0.16 -15.91 -6.78
N LEU A 349 0.55 -15.34 -5.81
CA LEU A 349 0.03 -14.23 -5.00
C LEU A 349 -0.10 -12.97 -5.86
N LEU A 350 -1.34 -12.59 -6.13
CA LEU A 350 -1.69 -11.41 -6.93
C LEU A 350 -2.59 -10.52 -6.08
N GLN A 351 -2.06 -9.38 -5.61
CA GLN A 351 -2.88 -8.41 -4.91
C GLN A 351 -3.52 -7.46 -5.92
N LEU A 352 -4.78 -7.74 -6.25
CA LEU A 352 -5.51 -7.06 -7.30
C LEU A 352 -6.13 -5.75 -6.80
N THR A 353 -6.07 -4.73 -7.65
CA THR A 353 -6.77 -3.44 -7.50
C THR A 353 -7.00 -2.91 -8.91
N MET A 354 -8.21 -2.43 -9.15
CA MET A 354 -8.91 -2.36 -10.43
C MET A 354 -8.16 -1.78 -11.64
N HIS A 355 -8.55 -2.32 -12.80
CA HIS A 355 -8.56 -1.77 -14.18
C HIS A 355 -7.60 -2.29 -15.24
N LEU A 356 -6.58 -3.07 -14.90
CA LEU A 356 -5.83 -3.81 -15.91
C LEU A 356 -5.08 -4.92 -15.20
N ILE A 357 -5.36 -6.15 -15.60
CA ILE A 357 -4.54 -7.28 -15.23
C ILE A 357 -4.02 -7.81 -16.54
N SER A 358 -2.75 -7.63 -16.80
CA SER A 358 -1.99 -8.68 -17.43
C SER A 358 -1.30 -9.39 -16.28
N LEU A 359 -1.39 -10.72 -16.20
CA LEU A 359 -0.30 -11.68 -16.01
C LEU A 359 -0.54 -12.88 -15.09
N ILE A 360 -0.07 -14.02 -15.60
CA ILE A 360 0.55 -15.14 -14.89
C ILE A 360 1.70 -15.66 -15.75
N TRP A 361 2.88 -15.82 -15.16
CA TRP A 361 4.02 -16.48 -15.79
C TRP A 361 3.97 -17.98 -15.50
N VAL A 362 3.85 -18.81 -16.54
CA VAL A 362 4.32 -20.19 -16.46
C VAL A 362 5.09 -20.47 -17.75
N ILE A 363 6.40 -20.66 -17.62
CA ILE A 363 7.13 -21.41 -18.65
C ILE A 363 6.73 -22.86 -18.45
N LEU A 364 6.00 -23.45 -19.39
CA LEU A 364 5.81 -24.90 -19.40
C LEU A 364 6.28 -25.52 -20.69
N LYS A 365 7.19 -26.47 -20.51
CA LYS A 365 7.38 -27.59 -21.44
C LYS A 365 6.06 -28.38 -21.48
N ASN A 366 5.45 -28.54 -22.66
CA ASN A 366 4.30 -29.41 -22.98
C ASN A 366 3.54 -29.97 -21.76
N LYS A 367 2.73 -29.13 -21.12
CA LYS A 367 1.91 -29.54 -19.97
C LYS A 367 0.55 -28.89 -20.07
N LYS A 368 -0.49 -29.68 -19.77
CA LYS A 368 -1.82 -29.15 -19.48
C LYS A 368 -1.74 -28.32 -18.20
N LEU A 369 -2.25 -27.11 -18.27
CA LEU A 369 -2.42 -26.22 -17.12
C LEU A 369 -3.88 -26.21 -16.69
N SER A 370 -4.07 -26.29 -15.38
CA SER A 370 -5.33 -25.94 -14.73
C SER A 370 -5.15 -24.57 -14.08
N ILE A 371 -5.90 -23.57 -14.54
CA ILE A 371 -5.88 -22.22 -13.99
C ILE A 371 -7.21 -21.99 -13.29
N SER A 372 -7.16 -21.69 -11.99
CA SER A 372 -8.35 -21.35 -11.22
C SER A 372 -8.28 -19.89 -10.79
N VAL A 373 -9.25 -19.09 -11.20
CA VAL A 373 -9.43 -17.72 -10.72
C VAL A 373 -10.41 -17.76 -9.57
N LEU A 374 -9.92 -17.51 -8.35
CA LEU A 374 -10.70 -17.44 -7.13
C LEU A 374 -10.99 -15.99 -6.75
N VAL A 375 -12.21 -15.73 -6.35
CA VAL A 375 -12.70 -14.43 -5.92
C VAL A 375 -13.21 -14.62 -4.52
N SER A 376 -12.42 -14.19 -3.53
CA SER A 376 -12.78 -14.44 -2.15
C SER A 376 -13.89 -13.50 -1.71
N LEU A 377 -15.07 -14.09 -1.48
CA LEU A 377 -16.32 -13.42 -1.16
C LEU A 377 -16.69 -13.73 0.28
N GLU A 378 -16.02 -13.07 1.23
CA GLU A 378 -16.51 -13.11 2.61
C GLU A 378 -17.78 -12.26 2.70
N ILE A 379 -18.94 -12.92 2.71
CA ILE A 379 -20.25 -12.37 3.03
C ILE A 379 -20.88 -11.58 1.86
N LEU A 380 -21.80 -12.27 1.19
CA LEU A 380 -22.80 -11.83 0.19
C LEU A 380 -22.44 -11.99 -1.29
N ARG A 381 -23.37 -12.68 -1.96
CA ARG A 381 -23.52 -12.90 -3.40
C ARG A 381 -23.07 -11.69 -4.23
N CYS A 382 -21.91 -11.76 -4.85
CA CYS A 382 -21.48 -10.76 -5.83
C CYS A 382 -21.32 -11.44 -7.19
N PRO A 383 -22.05 -11.00 -8.23
CA PRO A 383 -21.75 -11.39 -9.60
C PRO A 383 -20.41 -10.75 -10.02
N LEU A 384 -19.47 -11.56 -10.52
CA LEU A 384 -18.23 -11.09 -11.14
C LEU A 384 -18.31 -11.29 -12.64
N ASN A 385 -18.20 -10.21 -13.44
CA ASN A 385 -18.11 -10.27 -14.90
C ASN A 385 -16.65 -10.38 -15.36
N LEU A 386 -16.33 -11.45 -16.09
CA LEU A 386 -14.97 -11.77 -16.53
C LEU A 386 -14.93 -12.13 -18.02
N GLN A 387 -14.09 -11.41 -18.78
CA GLN A 387 -13.60 -11.78 -20.12
C GLN A 387 -12.07 -11.91 -20.07
N PRO A 388 -11.53 -13.09 -19.72
CA PRO A 388 -10.11 -13.33 -19.86
C PRO A 388 -9.73 -13.58 -21.31
N SER A 389 -8.67 -12.90 -21.75
CA SER A 389 -7.89 -13.31 -22.92
C SER A 389 -6.66 -14.04 -22.41
N ILE A 390 -6.57 -15.33 -22.70
CA ILE A 390 -5.37 -16.14 -22.45
C ILE A 390 -4.53 -16.05 -23.72
N VAL A 391 -3.33 -15.53 -23.60
CA VAL A 391 -2.47 -15.11 -24.73
C VAL A 391 -1.05 -15.65 -24.55
#